data_AF-A0AAV2R7J2-F1
#
_entry.id   AF-A0AAV2R7J2-F1
#
_cell.length_a   1.000
_cell.length_b   1.000
_cell.length_c   1.000
_cell.angle_alpha   90.00
_cell.angle_beta   90.00
_cell.angle_gamma   90.00
#
_symmetry.space_group_name_H-M   'P 1'
#
loop_
_entity.id
_entity.type
_entity.pdbx_description
1 polymer ?
#
loop_
_entity_poly.entity_id
_entity_poly.type
_entity_poly.pdbx_seq_one_letter_code
_entity_poly.pdbx_strand_id
1 'polypeptide(L)'
;LITMKVTLWMLGSLCLMVAMVTAEEEDDPDFVDPDSEEDLEKDMKCDACGIIAGKFSEFFAAAEKEKGGKLKEEDIIEAAEATCDMTWEGFGTIVKDGKERLVSVISKDDTLEQDAIWPRRLQDFCDELLAESPDEKTLYNIYRGGENAFEDFLCRGEGLYTACTADNWGPWPGDDYDDYEDHDFDYVHDEF
;
A
#
# COMPACT_ATOMS: atom_id res chain seq x y z
N LEU A 1 -22.73 55.95 56.23
CA LEU A 1 -23.61 55.08 57.04
C LEU A 1 -22.92 53.73 57.19
N ILE A 2 -22.49 53.45 58.42
CA ILE A 2 -21.88 52.21 58.89
C ILE A 2 -23.02 51.24 59.21
N THR A 3 -22.92 49.98 58.80
CA THR A 3 -23.22 48.81 59.66
C THR A 3 -22.70 47.53 59.04
N MET A 4 -21.85 46.86 59.82
CA MET A 4 -21.32 45.52 59.67
C MET A 4 -22.42 44.45 59.73
N LYS A 5 -22.20 43.30 59.09
CA LYS A 5 -22.20 42.00 59.79
C LYS A 5 -21.62 40.89 58.91
N VAL A 6 -20.43 40.47 59.33
CA VAL A 6 -19.77 39.20 59.00
C VAL A 6 -20.60 38.07 59.60
N THR A 7 -20.96 37.07 58.80
CA THR A 7 -21.36 35.75 59.30
C THR A 7 -20.68 34.67 58.47
N LEU A 8 -19.60 34.18 59.08
CA LEU A 8 -18.85 32.98 58.81
C LEU A 8 -19.70 31.76 59.18
N TRP A 9 -19.98 30.88 58.23
CA TRP A 9 -20.30 29.47 58.52
C TRP A 9 -19.47 28.59 57.59
N MET A 10 -18.44 28.00 58.18
CA MET A 10 -17.85 26.77 57.68
C MET A 10 -18.88 25.64 57.76
N LEU A 11 -18.73 24.65 56.88
CA LEU A 11 -18.83 23.20 57.10
C LEU A 11 -19.58 22.55 55.94
N GLY A 12 -18.91 21.61 55.28
CA GLY A 12 -19.57 20.71 54.34
C GLY A 12 -18.70 20.30 53.18
N SER A 13 -17.48 19.82 53.48
CA SER A 13 -16.68 19.04 52.55
C SER A 13 -17.48 17.78 52.18
N LEU A 14 -18.10 17.79 51.00
CA LEU A 14 -18.57 16.58 50.33
C LEU A 14 -17.67 16.39 49.11
N CYS A 15 -16.49 15.83 49.38
CA CYS A 15 -15.61 15.32 48.35
C CYS A 15 -16.31 14.09 47.76
N LEU A 16 -17.04 14.27 46.66
CA LEU A 16 -17.45 13.16 45.80
C LEU A 16 -16.16 12.63 45.17
N MET A 17 -15.55 11.63 45.83
CA MET A 17 -14.57 10.79 45.16
C MET A 17 -15.34 9.92 44.16
N VAL A 18 -15.40 10.39 42.91
CA VAL A 18 -15.63 9.50 41.77
C VAL A 18 -14.38 8.64 41.68
N ALA A 19 -14.45 7.44 42.22
CA ALA A 19 -13.48 6.40 41.94
C ALA A 19 -13.62 6.06 40.45
N MET A 20 -12.70 6.59 39.64
CA MET A 20 -12.49 6.08 38.29
C MET A 20 -11.92 4.67 38.46
N VAL A 21 -12.77 3.67 38.21
CA VAL A 21 -12.32 2.31 37.92
C VAL A 21 -11.58 2.42 36.59
N THR A 22 -10.25 2.43 36.64
CA THR A 22 -9.43 2.09 35.49
C THR A 22 -9.57 0.58 35.32
N ALA A 23 -10.40 0.16 34.36
CA ALA A 23 -10.30 -1.18 33.83
C ALA A 23 -8.95 -1.23 33.11
N GLU A 24 -7.99 -1.93 33.70
CA GLU A 24 -6.78 -2.35 33.00
C GLU A 24 -7.26 -3.45 32.04
N GLU A 25 -7.33 -3.11 30.77
CA GLU A 25 -7.59 -4.04 29.67
C GLU A 25 -6.40 -5.01 29.66
N GLU A 26 -6.64 -6.26 30.05
CA GLU A 26 -5.64 -7.31 29.94
C GLU A 26 -5.51 -7.62 28.45
N ASP A 27 -4.47 -7.05 27.81
CA ASP A 27 -4.04 -7.42 26.46
C ASP A 27 -3.84 -8.94 26.42
N ASP A 28 -4.78 -9.65 25.81
CA ASP A 28 -4.63 -11.06 25.48
C ASP A 28 -3.57 -11.14 24.38
N PRO A 29 -2.35 -11.67 24.65
CA PRO A 29 -1.27 -11.69 23.68
C PRO A 29 -1.56 -12.56 22.45
N ASP A 30 -2.64 -13.36 22.48
CA ASP A 30 -3.08 -14.19 21.37
C ASP A 30 -4.28 -13.58 20.60
N PHE A 31 -4.81 -12.42 21.01
CA PHE A 31 -5.85 -11.70 20.26
C PHE A 31 -5.20 -10.78 19.22
N VAL A 32 -5.00 -11.31 18.01
CA VAL A 32 -4.72 -10.48 16.84
C VAL A 32 -6.02 -9.80 16.44
N ASP A 33 -6.03 -8.47 16.52
CA ASP A 33 -7.16 -7.68 16.00
C ASP A 33 -7.23 -7.91 14.49
N PRO A 34 -8.30 -8.53 13.96
CA PRO A 34 -8.43 -8.77 12.52
C PRO A 34 -8.34 -7.48 11.69
N ASP A 35 -8.71 -6.33 12.28
CA ASP A 35 -8.60 -5.03 11.62
C ASP A 35 -7.11 -4.62 11.44
N SER A 36 -6.19 -5.17 12.24
CA SER A 36 -4.75 -4.88 12.16
C SER A 36 -4.03 -5.60 11.00
N GLU A 37 -4.52 -6.75 10.56
CA GLU A 37 -3.97 -7.47 9.39
C GLU A 37 -4.45 -6.81 8.09
N GLU A 38 -5.72 -6.39 8.03
CA GLU A 38 -6.29 -5.64 6.90
C GLU A 38 -5.56 -4.29 6.70
N ASP A 39 -5.26 -3.58 7.80
CA ASP A 39 -4.48 -2.34 7.76
C ASP A 39 -3.03 -2.55 7.27
N LEU A 40 -2.41 -3.69 7.57
CA LEU A 40 -1.05 -4.01 7.15
C LEU A 40 -0.98 -4.34 5.66
N GLU A 41 -1.91 -5.16 5.16
CA GLU A 41 -1.99 -5.49 3.74
C GLU A 41 -2.26 -4.25 2.87
N LYS A 42 -3.16 -3.39 3.34
CA LYS A 42 -3.42 -2.10 2.70
C LYS A 42 -2.18 -1.20 2.67
N ASP A 43 -1.47 -1.07 3.79
CA ASP A 43 -0.25 -0.27 3.87
C ASP A 43 0.82 -0.81 2.88
N MET A 44 0.94 -2.13 2.75
CA MET A 44 1.83 -2.80 1.78
C MET A 44 1.42 -2.54 0.32
N LYS A 45 0.13 -2.66 -0.02
CA LYS A 45 -0.38 -2.38 -1.37
C LYS A 45 -0.16 -0.92 -1.75
N CYS A 46 -0.35 0.01 -0.82
CA CYS A 46 -0.06 1.41 -1.03
C CYS A 46 1.44 1.64 -1.33
N ASP A 47 2.32 1.00 -0.57
CA ASP A 47 3.77 1.09 -0.81
C ASP A 47 4.17 0.50 -2.18
N ALA A 48 3.63 -0.67 -2.54
CA ALA A 48 3.84 -1.31 -3.83
C ALA A 48 3.37 -0.42 -4.99
N CYS A 49 2.19 0.17 -4.88
CA CYS A 49 1.68 1.12 -5.86
C CYS A 49 2.62 2.31 -6.04
N GLY A 50 3.08 2.90 -4.93
CA GLY A 50 4.02 4.02 -4.95
C GLY A 50 5.36 3.65 -5.61
N ILE A 51 5.86 2.46 -5.34
CA ILE A 51 7.07 1.91 -5.98
C ILE A 51 6.87 1.81 -7.50
N ILE A 52 5.78 1.19 -7.95
CA ILE A 52 5.48 1.00 -9.38
C ILE A 52 5.30 2.36 -10.08
N ALA A 53 4.52 3.27 -9.49
CA ALA A 53 4.33 4.62 -10.02
C ALA A 53 5.66 5.39 -10.14
N GLY A 54 6.56 5.20 -9.18
CA GLY A 54 7.93 5.71 -9.22
C GLY A 54 8.71 5.14 -10.40
N LYS A 55 8.63 3.82 -10.64
CA LYS A 55 9.33 3.17 -11.76
C LYS A 55 8.83 3.60 -13.13
N PHE A 56 7.52 3.72 -13.33
CA PHE A 56 6.98 4.31 -14.55
C PHE A 56 7.52 5.72 -14.80
N SER A 57 7.55 6.54 -13.74
CA SER A 57 8.07 7.91 -13.83
C SER A 57 9.57 7.92 -14.19
N GLU A 58 10.37 6.99 -13.66
CA GLU A 58 11.78 6.81 -14.00
C GLU A 58 11.97 6.41 -15.47
N PHE A 59 11.22 5.42 -15.96
CA PHE A 59 11.32 4.91 -17.33
C PHE A 59 10.84 5.94 -18.36
N PHE A 60 9.71 6.62 -18.11
CA PHE A 60 9.27 7.72 -18.98
C PHE A 60 10.29 8.86 -19.00
N ALA A 61 10.84 9.26 -17.85
CA ALA A 61 11.87 10.30 -17.79
C ALA A 61 13.15 9.89 -18.55
N ALA A 62 13.56 8.63 -18.43
CA ALA A 62 14.73 8.09 -19.14
C ALA A 62 14.50 8.09 -20.66
N ALA A 63 13.33 7.63 -21.11
CA ALA A 63 12.96 7.65 -22.52
C ALA A 63 12.87 9.08 -23.06
N GLU A 64 12.26 10.02 -22.33
CA GLU A 64 12.20 11.43 -22.76
C GLU A 64 13.60 12.03 -22.93
N LYS A 65 14.52 11.70 -22.03
CA LYS A 65 15.90 12.13 -22.09
C LYS A 65 16.63 11.55 -23.30
N GLU A 66 16.37 10.29 -23.65
CA GLU A 66 16.96 9.64 -24.83
C GLU A 66 16.44 10.24 -26.14
N LYS A 67 15.11 10.43 -26.23
CA LYS A 67 14.44 10.94 -27.44
C LYS A 67 14.52 12.47 -27.56
N GLY A 68 14.96 13.16 -26.50
CA GLY A 68 15.17 14.60 -26.48
C GLY A 68 13.88 15.42 -26.31
N GLY A 69 12.86 14.88 -25.65
CA GLY A 69 11.60 15.55 -25.41
C GLY A 69 10.41 14.60 -25.31
N LYS A 70 9.22 15.10 -25.70
CA LYS A 70 7.97 14.34 -25.64
C LYS A 70 8.07 13.05 -26.46
N LEU A 71 7.68 11.93 -25.85
CA LEU A 71 7.66 10.61 -26.48
C LEU A 71 6.58 10.50 -27.56
N LYS A 72 6.86 9.69 -28.58
CA LYS A 72 5.85 9.23 -29.52
C LYS A 72 5.14 8.00 -28.94
N GLU A 73 4.03 7.63 -29.55
CA GLU A 73 3.21 6.50 -29.12
C GLU A 73 4.01 5.20 -28.98
N GLU A 74 4.87 4.88 -29.95
CA GLU A 74 5.76 3.72 -29.91
C GLU A 74 6.72 3.74 -28.70
N ASP A 75 7.32 4.89 -28.42
CA ASP A 75 8.26 5.05 -27.30
C ASP A 75 7.53 5.06 -25.95
N ILE A 76 6.26 5.48 -25.92
CA ILE A 76 5.43 5.44 -24.71
C ILE A 76 5.11 4.00 -24.34
N ILE A 77 4.65 3.21 -25.31
CA ILE A 77 4.32 1.79 -25.11
C ILE A 77 5.58 1.04 -24.68
N GLU A 78 6.69 1.22 -25.39
CA GLU A 78 7.97 0.58 -25.04
C GLU A 78 8.42 0.93 -23.62
N ALA A 79 8.31 2.20 -23.20
CA ALA A 79 8.69 2.60 -21.85
C ALA A 79 7.75 2.04 -20.77
N ALA A 80 6.46 1.94 -21.07
CA ALA A 80 5.46 1.39 -20.16
C ALA A 80 5.66 -0.12 -19.97
N GLU A 81 5.74 -0.88 -21.05
CA GLU A 81 5.99 -2.33 -21.05
C GLU A 81 7.34 -2.65 -20.37
N ALA A 82 8.40 -1.91 -20.72
CA ALA A 82 9.71 -2.09 -20.11
C ALA A 82 9.74 -1.81 -18.60
N THR A 83 8.81 -1.01 -18.09
CA THR A 83 8.66 -0.80 -16.64
C THR A 83 8.18 -2.08 -15.97
N CYS A 84 7.19 -2.78 -16.54
CA CYS A 84 6.70 -4.02 -15.94
C CYS A 84 7.62 -5.20 -16.24
N ASP A 85 8.31 -5.25 -17.38
CA ASP A 85 9.30 -6.29 -17.70
C ASP A 85 10.63 -6.18 -16.91
N MET A 86 10.77 -5.16 -16.05
CA MET A 86 11.99 -4.97 -15.28
C MET A 86 12.16 -6.06 -14.23
N THR A 87 13.41 -6.30 -13.84
CA THR A 87 13.68 -7.20 -12.73
C THR A 87 13.34 -6.51 -11.40
N TRP A 88 12.28 -6.97 -10.73
CA TRP A 88 11.83 -6.50 -9.41
C TRP A 88 12.69 -7.03 -8.24
N GLU A 89 13.99 -7.17 -8.45
CA GLU A 89 14.94 -7.54 -7.40
C GLU A 89 15.27 -6.34 -6.51
N GLY A 90 15.59 -6.60 -5.25
CA GLY A 90 15.96 -5.55 -4.30
C GLY A 90 14.77 -4.75 -3.77
N PHE A 91 13.60 -5.39 -3.65
CA PHE A 91 12.47 -4.92 -2.86
C PHE A 91 12.21 -5.89 -1.72
N GLY A 92 11.78 -5.38 -0.58
CA GLY A 92 11.47 -6.18 0.61
C GLY A 92 10.89 -5.32 1.72
N THR A 93 10.57 -5.95 2.84
CA THR A 93 9.92 -5.26 3.95
C THR A 93 10.88 -4.86 5.06
N ILE A 94 10.58 -3.73 5.68
CA ILE A 94 11.22 -3.26 6.91
C ILE A 94 10.17 -2.88 7.94
N VAL A 95 10.50 -3.04 9.21
CA VAL A 95 9.70 -2.44 10.29
C VAL A 95 10.14 -1.00 10.49
N LYS A 96 9.28 -0.06 10.10
CA LYS A 96 9.47 1.39 10.29
C LYS A 96 8.37 1.93 11.19
N ASP A 97 8.77 2.55 12.29
CA ASP A 97 7.86 3.12 13.29
C ASP A 97 6.83 2.11 13.84
N GLY A 98 7.23 0.83 13.96
CA GLY A 98 6.39 -0.27 14.44
C GLY A 98 5.43 -0.84 13.40
N LYS A 99 5.51 -0.40 12.14
CA LYS A 99 4.73 -0.93 11.01
C LYS A 99 5.64 -1.57 9.97
N GLU A 100 5.23 -2.70 9.43
CA GLU A 100 5.90 -3.30 8.28
C GLU A 100 5.64 -2.45 7.02
N ARG A 101 6.69 -2.15 6.24
CA ARG A 101 6.66 -1.24 5.08
C ARG A 101 7.51 -1.80 3.94
N LEU A 102 6.98 -1.74 2.72
CA LEU A 102 7.64 -2.25 1.54
C LEU A 102 8.54 -1.16 0.97
N VAL A 103 9.82 -1.48 0.78
CA VAL A 103 10.83 -0.49 0.39
C VAL A 103 11.77 -1.04 -0.68
N SER A 104 12.40 -0.12 -1.41
CA SER A 104 13.52 -0.45 -2.29
C SER A 104 14.85 -0.48 -1.51
N VAL A 105 15.68 -1.46 -1.79
CA VAL A 105 16.98 -1.67 -1.16
C VAL A 105 17.96 -0.61 -1.66
N ILE A 106 18.22 0.42 -0.85
CA ILE A 106 19.35 1.35 -1.07
C ILE A 106 20.37 1.29 0.08
N SER A 107 20.00 0.69 1.22
CA SER A 107 20.82 0.61 2.43
C SER A 107 21.27 -0.83 2.69
N LYS A 108 22.58 -1.05 2.86
CA LYS A 108 23.17 -2.34 3.26
C LYS A 108 23.03 -2.63 4.76
N ASP A 109 22.49 -1.69 5.54
CA ASP A 109 22.55 -1.70 7.00
C ASP A 109 21.23 -2.11 7.66
N ASP A 110 20.14 -2.23 6.88
CA ASP A 110 18.85 -2.67 7.39
C ASP A 110 18.70 -4.18 7.19
N THR A 111 18.38 -4.88 8.28
CA THR A 111 18.04 -6.31 8.27
C THR A 111 16.69 -6.49 7.57
N LEU A 112 16.72 -6.42 6.24
CA LEU A 112 15.56 -6.69 5.39
C LEU A 112 15.29 -8.19 5.36
N GLU A 113 14.05 -8.57 5.62
CA GLU A 113 13.54 -9.86 5.20
C GLU A 113 13.31 -9.76 3.69
N GLN A 114 14.30 -10.24 2.92
CA GLN A 114 14.13 -10.42 1.47
C GLN A 114 13.25 -11.64 1.26
N ASP A 115 11.95 -11.44 1.37
CA ASP A 115 11.02 -12.47 0.98
C ASP A 115 11.04 -12.61 -0.55
N ALA A 116 11.25 -13.84 -1.00
CA ALA A 116 11.26 -14.18 -2.43
C ALA A 116 9.92 -13.90 -3.13
N ILE A 117 8.88 -13.54 -2.38
CA ILE A 117 7.54 -13.25 -2.87
C ILE A 117 7.43 -11.85 -3.51
N TRP A 118 8.21 -10.87 -3.04
CA TRP A 118 8.06 -9.47 -3.46
C TRP A 118 8.33 -9.22 -4.94
N PRO A 119 9.37 -9.79 -5.57
CA PRO A 119 9.58 -9.62 -7.00
C PRO A 119 8.38 -10.09 -7.82
N ARG A 120 7.76 -11.21 -7.42
CA ARG A 120 6.58 -11.76 -8.11
C ARG A 120 5.34 -10.89 -7.89
N ARG A 121 5.06 -10.48 -6.65
CA ARG A 121 3.92 -9.60 -6.34
C ARG A 121 4.02 -8.25 -7.04
N LEU A 122 5.21 -7.65 -7.12
CA LEU A 122 5.41 -6.39 -7.82
C LEU A 122 5.25 -6.53 -9.34
N GLN A 123 5.73 -7.64 -9.91
CA GLN A 123 5.52 -7.96 -11.31
C GLN A 123 4.02 -8.09 -11.63
N ASP A 124 3.31 -8.96 -10.91
CA ASP A 124 1.90 -9.23 -11.16
C ASP A 124 1.04 -7.98 -10.96
N PHE A 125 1.37 -7.15 -9.95
CA PHE A 125 0.74 -5.85 -9.76
C PHE A 125 1.01 -4.92 -10.96
N CYS A 126 2.26 -4.79 -11.41
CA CYS A 126 2.55 -3.92 -12.56
C CYS A 126 1.77 -4.35 -13.82
N ASP A 127 1.71 -5.66 -14.08
CA ASP A 127 1.01 -6.23 -15.22
C ASP A 127 -0.51 -5.98 -15.14
N GLU A 128 -1.12 -6.18 -13.97
CA GLU A 128 -2.53 -5.86 -13.75
C GLU A 128 -2.80 -4.36 -13.93
N LEU A 129 -1.90 -3.51 -13.44
CA LEU A 129 -2.01 -2.07 -13.57
C LEU A 129 -1.98 -1.60 -15.02
N LEU A 130 -1.12 -2.18 -15.84
CA LEU A 130 -1.13 -1.91 -17.27
C LEU A 130 -2.41 -2.43 -17.92
N ALA A 131 -2.85 -3.64 -17.57
CA ALA A 131 -4.02 -4.27 -18.16
C ALA A 131 -5.33 -3.51 -17.87
N GLU A 132 -5.49 -2.98 -16.66
CA GLU A 132 -6.65 -2.18 -16.26
C GLU A 132 -6.57 -0.74 -16.78
N SER A 133 -5.37 -0.28 -17.18
CA SER A 133 -5.20 1.10 -17.65
C SER A 133 -5.91 1.31 -18.99
N PRO A 134 -6.54 2.48 -19.25
CA PRO A 134 -7.24 2.71 -20.51
C PRO A 134 -6.33 2.58 -21.74
N ASP A 135 -5.11 3.10 -21.61
CA ASP A 135 -4.01 3.02 -22.56
C ASP A 135 -2.74 3.66 -21.96
N GLU A 136 -1.56 3.24 -22.41
CA GLU A 136 -0.25 3.70 -21.95
C GLU A 136 -0.02 5.19 -22.25
N LYS A 137 -0.68 5.71 -23.28
CA LYS A 137 -0.64 7.14 -23.63
C LYS A 137 -1.43 7.99 -22.64
N THR A 138 -2.52 7.47 -22.08
CA THR A 138 -3.23 8.10 -20.95
C THR A 138 -2.30 8.16 -19.73
N LEU A 139 -1.64 7.06 -19.38
CA LEU A 139 -0.64 7.03 -18.29
C LEU A 139 0.45 8.09 -18.50
N TYR A 140 1.04 8.14 -19.69
CA TYR A 140 2.08 9.12 -20.00
C TYR A 140 1.58 10.57 -19.94
N ASN A 141 0.35 10.86 -20.39
CA ASN A 141 -0.21 12.21 -20.29
C ASN A 141 -0.43 12.64 -18.83
N ILE A 142 -0.79 11.71 -17.95
CA ILE A 142 -0.95 11.96 -16.51
C ILE A 142 0.42 12.20 -15.87
N TYR A 143 1.43 11.39 -16.21
CA TYR A 143 2.83 11.63 -15.81
C TYR A 143 3.30 13.04 -16.18
N ARG A 144 2.97 13.51 -17.38
CA ARG A 144 3.26 14.87 -17.85
C ARG A 144 2.45 15.97 -17.15
N GLY A 145 1.41 15.60 -16.41
CA GLY A 145 0.45 16.50 -15.78
C GLY A 145 0.98 17.29 -14.59
N GLY A 146 2.07 16.83 -13.97
CA GLY A 146 2.74 17.54 -12.88
C GLY A 146 3.39 16.61 -11.88
N GLU A 147 4.02 17.22 -10.87
CA GLU A 147 4.58 16.50 -9.72
C GLU A 147 3.47 15.76 -8.98
N ASN A 148 3.70 14.49 -8.65
CA ASN A 148 2.77 13.57 -7.96
C ASN A 148 1.47 13.25 -8.69
N ALA A 149 1.14 13.89 -9.82
CA ALA A 149 -0.11 13.63 -10.56
C ALA A 149 -0.25 12.15 -10.95
N PHE A 150 0.87 11.49 -11.24
CA PHE A 150 0.91 10.08 -11.61
C PHE A 150 0.68 9.15 -10.41
N GLU A 151 1.39 9.37 -9.30
CA GLU A 151 1.20 8.60 -8.07
C GLU A 151 -0.20 8.84 -7.48
N ASP A 152 -0.71 10.08 -7.54
CA ASP A 152 -2.05 10.40 -7.07
C ASP A 152 -3.12 9.68 -7.91
N PHE A 153 -2.96 9.66 -9.24
CA PHE A 153 -3.85 8.92 -10.12
C PHE A 153 -3.78 7.41 -9.90
N LEU A 154 -2.58 6.86 -9.75
CA LEU A 154 -2.42 5.41 -9.60
C LEU A 154 -2.74 4.92 -8.18
N CYS A 155 -2.52 5.71 -7.13
CA CYS A 155 -2.49 5.14 -5.77
C CYS A 155 -3.43 5.81 -4.77
N ARG A 156 -3.71 7.11 -4.91
CA ARG A 156 -4.33 7.94 -3.84
C ARG A 156 -5.68 8.57 -4.22
N GLY A 157 -6.06 8.59 -5.50
CA GLY A 157 -7.19 9.38 -6.03
C GLY A 157 -8.38 8.57 -6.56
N GLU A 158 -9.20 9.20 -7.42
CA GLU A 158 -10.29 8.56 -8.21
C GLU A 158 -9.77 7.85 -9.48
N GLY A 159 -8.47 7.56 -9.55
CA GLY A 159 -7.89 6.91 -10.72
C GLY A 159 -8.09 5.40 -10.70
N LEU A 160 -7.18 4.67 -11.34
CA LEU A 160 -7.31 3.24 -11.56
C LEU A 160 -7.45 2.46 -10.24
N TYR A 161 -6.73 2.93 -9.23
CA TYR A 161 -6.57 2.21 -7.99
C TYR A 161 -6.52 3.13 -6.79
N THR A 162 -7.16 2.67 -5.72
CA THR A 162 -7.30 3.40 -4.46
C THR A 162 -6.41 2.84 -3.35
N ALA A 163 -5.29 2.19 -3.70
CA ALA A 163 -4.49 1.38 -2.77
C ALA A 163 -4.13 2.11 -1.46
N CYS A 164 -3.92 3.43 -1.51
CA CYS A 164 -3.57 4.24 -0.34
C CYS A 164 -4.78 4.83 0.41
N THR A 165 -6.00 4.69 -0.09
CA THR A 165 -7.22 5.27 0.50
C THR A 165 -8.25 4.21 0.89
N ALA A 166 -8.46 3.20 0.05
CA ALA A 166 -9.38 2.09 0.27
C ALA A 166 -8.83 0.79 -0.32
N ASP A 167 -8.94 -0.32 0.43
CA ASP A 167 -8.59 -1.65 -0.07
C ASP A 167 -9.72 -2.23 -0.94
N ASN A 168 -9.92 -1.64 -2.12
CA ASN A 168 -10.92 -2.11 -3.08
C ASN A 168 -10.38 -3.17 -4.05
N TRP A 169 -9.16 -3.66 -3.82
CA TRP A 169 -8.44 -4.51 -4.76
C TRP A 169 -8.71 -6.00 -4.60
N GLY A 170 -9.21 -6.42 -3.43
CA GLY A 170 -9.26 -7.84 -3.09
C GLY A 170 -7.86 -8.38 -2.75
N PRO A 171 -7.63 -9.70 -2.82
CA PRO A 171 -6.34 -10.33 -2.53
C PRO A 171 -5.20 -9.80 -3.40
N TRP A 172 -3.94 -10.11 -3.06
CA TRP A 172 -2.84 -9.78 -3.97
C TRP A 172 -3.04 -10.43 -5.34
N PRO A 173 -2.69 -9.72 -6.43
CA PRO A 173 -2.67 -10.30 -7.76
C PRO A 173 -1.81 -11.57 -7.74
N GLY A 174 -2.39 -12.71 -8.14
CA GLY A 174 -1.68 -13.99 -8.18
C GLY A 174 -1.90 -14.92 -6.97
N ASP A 175 -2.53 -14.47 -5.89
CA ASP A 175 -2.82 -15.33 -4.73
C ASP A 175 -4.01 -16.29 -4.98
N ASP A 176 -4.73 -16.15 -6.10
CA ASP A 176 -5.91 -16.93 -6.48
C ASP A 176 -5.60 -18.19 -7.33
N TYR A 177 -4.32 -18.43 -7.68
CA TYR A 177 -3.93 -19.58 -8.51
C TYR A 177 -3.73 -20.89 -7.75
N ASP A 178 -3.69 -20.87 -6.41
CA ASP A 178 -3.40 -22.06 -5.60
C ASP A 178 -4.62 -22.98 -5.37
N ASP A 179 -5.84 -22.53 -5.71
CA ASP A 179 -7.08 -23.31 -5.52
C ASP A 179 -7.40 -24.29 -6.68
N TYR A 180 -6.59 -24.35 -7.73
CA TYR A 180 -6.82 -25.23 -8.89
C TYR A 180 -6.06 -26.56 -8.86
N GLU A 181 -5.27 -26.86 -7.83
CA GLU A 181 -4.49 -28.12 -7.77
C GLU A 181 -5.24 -29.33 -7.17
N ASP A 182 -6.48 -29.20 -6.69
CA ASP A 182 -7.19 -30.30 -6.01
C ASP A 182 -8.32 -30.98 -6.81
N HIS A 183 -8.48 -30.67 -8.10
CA HIS A 183 -9.33 -31.49 -8.97
C HIS A 183 -8.54 -32.61 -9.62
N ASP A 184 -8.47 -33.74 -8.91
CA ASP A 184 -8.26 -35.11 -9.41
C ASP A 184 -9.17 -35.36 -10.62
N PHE A 185 -8.76 -34.90 -11.80
CA PHE A 185 -9.31 -35.37 -13.07
C PHE A 185 -8.70 -36.76 -13.29
N ASP A 186 -9.36 -37.77 -12.73
CA ASP A 186 -9.20 -39.17 -13.13
C ASP A 186 -9.51 -39.27 -14.63
N TYR A 187 -8.49 -39.03 -15.47
CA TYR A 187 -8.52 -39.34 -16.89
C TYR A 187 -8.52 -40.86 -17.01
N VAL A 188 -9.71 -41.45 -16.95
CA VAL A 188 -9.93 -42.85 -17.31
C VAL A 188 -9.56 -42.99 -18.79
N HIS A 189 -8.35 -43.49 -19.04
CA HIS A 189 -7.94 -43.95 -20.35
C HIS A 189 -8.78 -45.19 -20.69
N ASP A 190 -9.91 -45.00 -21.37
CA ASP A 190 -10.60 -46.10 -22.04
C ASP A 190 -9.69 -46.57 -23.20
N GLU A 191 -8.96 -47.66 -22.97
CA GLU A 191 -8.26 -48.40 -24.03
C GLU A 191 -9.31 -49.04 -24.97
N PHE A 192 -9.26 -48.66 -26.25
CA PHE A 192 -9.96 -49.32 -27.36
C PHE A 192 -8.99 -50.18 -28.19
#